data_AF-A0A9D6EXW5-F1
#
_entry.id   AF-A0A9D6EXW5-F1
#
_cell.length_a   1.000
_cell.length_b   1.000
_cell.length_c   1.000
_cell.angle_alpha   90.00
_cell.angle_beta   90.00
_cell.angle_gamma   90.00
#
_symmetry.space_group_name_H-M   'P 1'
#
loop_
_entity.id
_entity.type
_entity.pdbx_description
1 polymer ?
#
loop_
_entity_poly.entity_id
_entity_poly.type
_entity_poly.pdbx_seq_one_letter_code
_entity_poly.pdbx_strand_id
1 'polypeptide(L)'
;MKVYSFGQKIALSAFVAGISWFLYAYFFVIARDTLVSSLMLTLAGLASLEVFVGLYIKLRDIDQGWALIALLLGVAGTLGTAIHGAYDLAVALNPPLTINVDLPNQVDPRGFLAFGLTGFALLKISYLMWVGKKFTQNLSLLGFGSGVLLIIIYLGRLIVLNPAEPILKYPILIEGFLVNPLWYLWIGYLFWTKAKE
;
A
#
# COMPACT_ATOMS: atom_id res chain seq x y z
N MET A 1 23.44 20.64 -7.74
CA MET A 1 22.41 19.63 -7.42
C MET A 1 21.74 20.00 -6.11
N LYS A 2 20.41 20.04 -6.05
CA LYS A 2 19.69 20.30 -4.79
C LYS A 2 19.69 19.02 -3.96
N VAL A 3 20.20 19.07 -2.74
CA VAL A 3 20.21 17.92 -1.82
C VAL A 3 18.92 17.96 -0.99
N TYR A 4 18.07 16.96 -1.14
CA TYR A 4 16.84 16.82 -0.37
C TYR A 4 17.13 16.27 1.04
N SER A 5 16.45 16.81 2.05
CA SER A 5 16.50 16.27 3.41
C SER A 5 15.80 14.90 3.47
N PHE A 6 16.05 14.14 4.54
CA PHE A 6 15.41 12.82 4.72
C PHE A 6 13.88 12.91 4.64
N GLY A 7 13.27 13.87 5.34
CA GLY A 7 11.81 14.05 5.29
C GLY A 7 11.28 14.41 3.91
N GLN A 8 12.02 15.19 3.11
CA GLN A 8 11.64 15.48 1.73
C GLN A 8 11.67 14.24 0.84
N LYS A 9 12.62 13.32 1.04
CA LYS A 9 12.67 12.05 0.31
C LYS A 9 11.45 11.17 0.66
N ILE A 10 11.16 11.01 1.95
CA ILE A 10 9.96 10.30 2.41
C ILE A 10 8.69 10.89 1.82
N ALA A 11 8.60 12.22 1.76
CA ALA A 11 7.44 12.89 1.19
C ALA A 11 7.27 12.62 -0.31
N LEU A 12 8.35 12.68 -1.10
CA LEU A 12 8.31 12.34 -2.52
C LEU A 12 7.88 10.89 -2.73
N SER A 13 8.44 9.96 -1.96
CA SER A 13 8.09 8.54 -2.00
C SER A 13 6.62 8.31 -1.63
N ALA A 14 6.09 9.04 -0.64
CA ALA A 14 4.68 9.00 -0.29
C ALA A 14 3.79 9.57 -1.42
N PHE A 15 4.19 10.66 -2.08
CA PHE A 15 3.43 11.18 -3.22
C PHE A 15 3.43 10.21 -4.40
N VAL A 16 4.57 9.60 -4.71
CA VAL A 16 4.67 8.57 -5.76
C VAL A 16 3.77 7.39 -5.40
N ALA A 17 3.84 6.87 -4.17
CA ALA A 17 2.98 5.78 -3.73
C ALA A 17 1.49 6.12 -3.88
N GLY A 18 1.05 7.28 -3.39
CA GLY A 18 -0.36 7.69 -3.46
C GLY A 18 -0.87 7.85 -4.90
N ILE A 19 -0.08 8.49 -5.78
CA ILE A 19 -0.42 8.63 -7.21
C ILE A 19 -0.44 7.27 -7.89
N SER A 20 0.57 6.42 -7.65
CA SER A 20 0.64 5.08 -8.24
C SER A 20 -0.51 4.20 -7.80
N TRP A 21 -0.96 4.26 -6.54
CA TRP A 21 -2.15 3.52 -6.09
C TRP A 21 -3.43 3.98 -6.80
N PHE A 22 -3.63 5.29 -6.93
CA PHE A 22 -4.77 5.84 -7.66
C PHE A 22 -4.76 5.40 -9.13
N LEU A 23 -3.61 5.53 -9.80
CA LEU A 23 -3.45 5.12 -11.20
C LEU A 23 -3.60 3.61 -11.36
N TYR A 24 -3.06 2.81 -10.45
CA TYR A 24 -3.29 1.36 -10.42
C TYR A 24 -4.79 1.04 -10.41
N ALA A 25 -5.55 1.62 -9.49
CA ALA A 25 -6.99 1.35 -9.38
C ALA A 25 -7.75 1.77 -10.65
N TYR A 26 -7.39 2.92 -11.24
CA TYR A 26 -7.94 3.37 -12.52
C TYR A 26 -7.65 2.42 -13.66
N PHE A 27 -6.39 2.07 -13.88
CA PHE A 27 -6.01 1.20 -14.99
C PHE A 27 -6.48 -0.24 -14.78
N PHE A 28 -6.56 -0.71 -13.54
CA PHE A 28 -7.03 -2.06 -13.24
C PHE A 28 -8.54 -2.21 -13.45
N VAL A 29 -9.34 -1.30 -12.88
CA VAL A 29 -10.81 -1.46 -12.86
C VAL A 29 -11.51 -0.78 -14.02
N ILE A 30 -11.08 0.44 -14.37
CA ILE A 30 -11.77 1.30 -15.34
C ILE A 30 -11.21 1.10 -16.74
N ALA A 31 -9.91 1.38 -16.94
CA ALA A 31 -9.30 1.27 -18.26
C ALA A 31 -9.00 -0.20 -18.65
N ARG A 32 -8.89 -1.10 -17.66
CA ARG A 32 -8.57 -2.52 -17.81
C ARG A 32 -7.28 -2.77 -18.59
N ASP A 33 -6.29 -1.91 -18.37
CA ASP A 33 -4.95 -2.03 -18.94
C ASP A 33 -4.06 -2.77 -17.94
N THR A 34 -3.81 -4.04 -18.19
CA THR A 34 -3.00 -4.89 -17.30
C THR A 34 -1.54 -4.46 -17.27
N LEU A 35 -0.99 -3.95 -18.37
CA LEU A 35 0.41 -3.54 -18.43
C LEU A 35 0.66 -2.34 -17.51
N VAL A 36 -0.15 -1.29 -17.68
CA VAL A 36 0.01 -0.05 -16.91
C VAL A 36 -0.39 -0.25 -15.45
N SER A 37 -1.49 -0.96 -15.17
CA SER A 37 -1.88 -1.24 -13.78
C SER A 37 -0.80 -2.03 -13.03
N SER A 38 -0.22 -3.07 -13.63
CA SER A 38 0.83 -3.88 -13.00
C SER A 38 2.11 -3.09 -12.73
N LEU A 39 2.50 -2.21 -13.66
CA LEU A 39 3.62 -1.29 -13.46
C LEU A 39 3.34 -0.32 -12.30
N MET A 40 2.14 0.28 -12.26
CA MET A 40 1.76 1.19 -11.19
C MET A 40 1.73 0.50 -9.82
N LEU A 41 1.24 -0.74 -9.75
CA LEU A 41 1.25 -1.53 -8.52
C LEU A 41 2.68 -1.81 -8.03
N THR A 42 3.58 -2.14 -8.96
CA THR A 42 5.00 -2.35 -8.67
C THR A 42 5.64 -1.09 -8.07
N LEU A 43 5.43 0.06 -8.73
CA LEU A 43 5.94 1.35 -8.27
C LEU A 43 5.35 1.76 -6.93
N ALA A 44 4.04 1.52 -6.71
CA ALA A 44 3.38 1.80 -5.45
C ALA A 44 4.03 1.03 -4.29
N GLY A 45 4.29 -0.28 -4.47
CA GLY A 45 4.98 -1.11 -3.49
C GLY A 45 6.40 -0.59 -3.18
N LEU A 46 7.21 -0.33 -4.21
CA LEU A 46 8.59 0.16 -4.03
C LEU A 46 8.65 1.52 -3.35
N ALA A 47 7.81 2.47 -3.78
CA ALA A 47 7.78 3.82 -3.20
C ALA A 47 7.29 3.82 -1.75
N SER A 48 6.38 2.90 -1.41
CA SER A 48 5.85 2.77 -0.05
C SER A 48 6.90 2.33 0.97
N LEU A 49 7.96 1.64 0.55
CA LEU A 49 9.00 1.12 1.45
C LEU A 49 9.62 2.23 2.31
N GLU A 50 10.02 3.35 1.69
CA GLU A 50 10.61 4.48 2.40
C GLU A 50 9.62 5.13 3.36
N VAL A 51 8.33 5.15 3.01
CA VAL A 51 7.27 5.71 3.86
C VAL A 51 7.18 4.96 5.18
N PHE A 52 7.18 3.63 5.15
CA PHE A 52 7.17 2.82 6.37
C PHE A 52 8.41 3.05 7.25
N VAL A 53 9.59 3.22 6.64
CA VAL A 53 10.82 3.58 7.38
C VAL A 53 10.69 4.96 8.04
N GLY A 54 10.19 5.96 7.31
CA GLY A 54 9.94 7.30 7.83
C GLY A 54 8.96 7.30 8.99
N LEU A 55 7.89 6.52 8.89
CA LEU A 55 6.89 6.34 9.94
C LEU A 55 7.45 5.65 11.17
N TYR A 56 8.27 4.61 11.01
CA TYR A 56 8.97 3.97 12.12
C TYR A 56 9.80 4.98 12.91
N ILE A 57 10.62 5.79 12.22
CA ILE A 57 11.47 6.80 12.87
C ILE A 57 10.63 7.79 13.68
N LYS A 58 9.44 8.16 13.20
CA LYS A 58 8.55 9.08 13.93
C LYS A 58 7.82 8.41 15.09
N LEU A 59 7.45 7.14 14.96
CA LEU A 59 6.58 6.45 15.92
C LEU A 59 7.33 5.63 16.98
N ARG A 60 8.62 5.32 16.77
CA ARG A 60 9.41 4.51 17.72
C ARG A 60 9.52 5.08 19.13
N ASP A 61 9.42 6.40 19.31
CA ASP A 61 9.47 7.01 20.65
C ASP A 61 8.14 6.86 21.41
N ILE A 62 7.08 6.41 20.76
CA ILE A 62 5.78 6.11 21.40
C ILE A 62 5.82 4.70 21.98
N ASP A 63 6.18 3.73 21.13
CA ASP A 63 6.46 2.35 21.52
C ASP A 63 7.38 1.73 20.46
N GLN A 64 8.64 1.50 20.82
CA GLN A 64 9.65 1.02 19.90
C GLN A 64 9.37 -0.40 19.38
N GLY A 65 8.88 -1.29 20.24
CA GLY A 65 8.62 -2.68 19.88
C GLY A 65 7.47 -2.79 18.88
N TRP A 66 6.37 -2.09 19.15
CA TRP A 66 5.22 -2.05 18.25
C TRP A 66 5.55 -1.32 16.94
N ALA A 67 6.34 -0.26 16.98
CA ALA A 67 6.78 0.44 15.78
C ALA A 67 7.66 -0.46 14.90
N LEU A 68 8.55 -1.27 15.49
CA LEU A 68 9.39 -2.21 14.76
C LEU A 68 8.56 -3.32 14.12
N ILE A 69 7.60 -3.91 14.85
CA ILE A 69 6.70 -4.93 14.28
C ILE A 69 5.91 -4.33 13.11
N ALA A 70 5.40 -3.11 13.26
CA ALA A 70 4.67 -2.42 12.20
C ALA A 70 5.56 -2.17 10.97
N LEU A 71 6.83 -1.80 11.17
CA LEU A 71 7.81 -1.67 10.09
C LEU A 71 8.06 -3.01 9.38
N LEU A 72 8.31 -4.09 10.11
CA LEU A 72 8.60 -5.40 9.51
C LEU A 72 7.43 -5.93 8.67
N LEU A 73 6.20 -5.82 9.21
CA LEU A 73 4.99 -6.17 8.48
C LEU A 73 4.79 -5.25 7.27
N GLY A 74 5.05 -3.95 7.43
CA GLY A 74 4.96 -2.97 6.36
C GLY A 74 5.94 -3.24 5.23
N VAL A 75 7.22 -3.49 5.54
CA VAL A 75 8.25 -3.85 4.57
C VAL A 75 7.85 -5.12 3.81
N ALA A 76 7.46 -6.17 4.54
CA ALA A 76 6.99 -7.41 3.93
C ALA A 76 5.78 -7.18 3.01
N GLY A 77 4.83 -6.36 3.46
CA GLY A 77 3.64 -6.02 2.69
C GLY A 77 3.94 -5.18 1.44
N THR A 78 4.77 -4.14 1.55
CA THR A 78 5.15 -3.30 0.42
C THR A 78 5.97 -4.04 -0.63
N LEU A 79 6.86 -4.95 -0.20
CA LEU A 79 7.57 -5.85 -1.10
C LEU A 79 6.61 -6.87 -1.71
N GLY A 80 5.65 -7.38 -0.95
CA GLY A 80 4.55 -8.20 -1.44
C GLY A 80 3.78 -7.52 -2.57
N THR A 81 3.36 -6.27 -2.37
CA THR A 81 2.70 -5.45 -3.40
C THR A 81 3.58 -5.28 -4.63
N ALA A 82 4.87 -4.99 -4.44
CA ALA A 82 5.80 -4.85 -5.56
C ALA A 82 5.97 -6.16 -6.35
N ILE A 83 6.07 -7.29 -5.65
CA ILE A 83 6.15 -8.63 -6.24
C ILE A 83 4.85 -8.98 -6.98
N HIS A 84 3.69 -8.64 -6.40
CA HIS A 84 2.38 -8.85 -7.03
C HIS A 84 2.30 -8.10 -8.36
N GLY A 85 2.62 -6.81 -8.35
CA GLY A 85 2.67 -5.99 -9.56
C GLY A 85 3.71 -6.50 -10.56
N ALA A 86 4.90 -6.90 -10.11
CA ALA A 86 5.94 -7.39 -10.99
C ALA A 86 5.58 -8.73 -11.64
N TYR A 87 4.86 -9.60 -10.92
CA TYR A 87 4.32 -10.84 -11.46
C TYR A 87 3.32 -10.57 -12.57
N ASP A 88 2.32 -9.72 -12.30
CA ASP A 88 1.31 -9.36 -13.31
C ASP A 88 1.94 -8.64 -14.52
N LEU A 89 2.97 -7.82 -14.28
CA LEU A 89 3.73 -7.13 -15.32
C LEU A 89 4.49 -8.13 -16.21
N ALA A 90 5.13 -9.14 -15.61
CA ALA A 90 5.81 -10.19 -16.36
C ALA A 90 4.84 -10.98 -17.25
N VAL A 91 3.66 -11.32 -16.72
CA VAL A 91 2.59 -12.00 -17.47
C VAL A 91 2.06 -11.11 -18.60
N ALA A 92 1.88 -9.80 -18.36
CA ALA A 92 1.40 -8.86 -19.37
C ALA A 92 2.40 -8.68 -20.52
N LEU A 93 3.71 -8.69 -20.22
CA LEU A 93 4.77 -8.54 -21.22
C LEU A 93 5.03 -9.82 -22.00
N ASN A 94 5.00 -10.98 -21.34
CA ASN A 94 5.23 -12.29 -21.95
C ASN A 94 4.18 -13.29 -21.46
N PRO A 95 2.97 -13.29 -22.05
CA PRO A 95 1.90 -14.17 -21.63
C PRO A 95 2.28 -15.64 -21.81
N PRO A 96 2.06 -16.51 -20.81
CA PRO A 96 2.27 -17.94 -21.00
C PRO A 96 1.22 -18.52 -21.96
N LEU A 97 1.55 -19.63 -22.63
CA LEU A 97 0.64 -20.32 -23.56
C LEU A 97 -0.68 -20.74 -22.90
N THR A 98 -0.67 -21.00 -21.59
CA THR A 98 -1.86 -21.28 -20.79
C THR A 98 -1.78 -20.46 -19.50
N ILE A 99 -2.87 -19.76 -19.17
CA ILE A 99 -3.00 -18.98 -17.93
C ILE A 99 -4.00 -19.71 -17.03
N ASN A 100 -3.58 -20.10 -15.84
CA ASN A 100 -4.48 -20.58 -14.79
C ASN A 100 -4.71 -19.47 -13.77
N VAL A 101 -5.79 -18.72 -13.96
CA VAL A 101 -6.17 -17.58 -13.09
C VAL A 101 -6.60 -18.01 -11.67
N ASP A 102 -6.89 -19.30 -11.48
CA ASP A 102 -7.30 -19.86 -10.20
C ASP A 102 -6.12 -20.40 -9.38
N LEU A 103 -4.91 -20.46 -9.96
CA LEU A 103 -3.71 -20.83 -9.22
C LEU A 103 -3.18 -19.62 -8.44
N PRO A 104 -3.05 -19.68 -7.10
CA PRO A 104 -2.45 -18.58 -6.34
C PRO A 104 -0.96 -18.41 -6.65
N ASN A 105 -0.48 -17.16 -6.61
CA ASN A 105 0.95 -16.88 -6.63
C ASN A 105 1.64 -17.56 -5.42
N GLN A 106 2.82 -18.15 -5.64
CA GLN A 106 3.53 -18.94 -4.63
C GLN A 106 4.18 -18.07 -3.54
N VAL A 107 4.52 -16.82 -3.85
CA VAL A 107 5.14 -15.86 -2.94
C VAL A 107 4.09 -14.99 -2.26
N ASP A 108 3.06 -14.58 -3.01
CA ASP A 108 1.97 -13.74 -2.53
C ASP A 108 0.59 -14.37 -2.79
N PRO A 109 0.26 -15.49 -2.11
CA PRO A 109 -0.95 -16.24 -2.38
C PRO A 109 -2.18 -15.38 -2.12
N ARG A 110 -2.91 -15.08 -3.22
CA ARG A 110 -4.11 -14.23 -3.22
C ARG A 110 -3.90 -12.83 -2.61
N GLY A 111 -2.66 -12.34 -2.54
CA GLY A 111 -2.35 -11.04 -1.94
C GLY A 111 -2.16 -11.07 -0.42
N PHE A 112 -1.75 -12.20 0.17
CA PHE A 112 -1.46 -12.28 1.61
C PHE A 112 -0.44 -11.24 2.07
N LEU A 113 0.68 -11.08 1.34
CA LEU A 113 1.67 -10.06 1.64
C LEU A 113 1.09 -8.69 1.31
N ALA A 114 0.66 -8.51 0.05
CA ALA A 114 0.23 -7.20 -0.48
C ALA A 114 -0.92 -6.57 0.30
N PHE A 115 -1.92 -7.36 0.70
CA PHE A 115 -3.12 -6.91 1.40
C PHE A 115 -3.12 -7.30 2.88
N GLY A 116 -2.86 -8.57 3.20
CA GLY A 116 -2.93 -9.06 4.58
C GLY A 116 -1.88 -8.40 5.49
N LEU A 117 -0.59 -8.56 5.17
CA LEU A 117 0.49 -8.01 6.00
C LEU A 117 0.51 -6.48 5.97
N THR A 118 0.29 -5.86 4.80
CA THR A 118 0.14 -4.39 4.69
C THR A 118 -1.01 -3.91 5.57
N GLY A 119 -2.16 -4.59 5.55
CA GLY A 119 -3.31 -4.25 6.38
C GLY A 119 -2.97 -4.26 7.87
N PHE A 120 -2.35 -5.33 8.36
CA PHE A 120 -1.90 -5.40 9.76
C PHE A 120 -0.85 -4.34 10.11
N ALA A 121 0.05 -4.03 9.19
CA ALA A 121 1.04 -2.96 9.38
C ALA A 121 0.33 -1.61 9.56
N LEU A 122 -0.64 -1.29 8.70
CA LEU A 122 -1.41 -0.05 8.77
C LEU A 122 -2.27 0.03 10.02
N LEU A 123 -2.88 -1.06 10.50
CA LEU A 123 -3.58 -1.07 11.78
C LEU A 123 -2.65 -0.70 12.94
N LYS A 124 -1.44 -1.27 12.99
CA LYS A 124 -0.46 -0.98 14.04
C LYS A 124 0.08 0.45 13.95
N ILE A 125 0.41 0.92 12.75
CA ILE A 125 0.84 2.31 12.53
C ILE A 125 -0.25 3.28 12.97
N SER A 126 -1.49 3.03 12.55
CA SER A 126 -2.63 3.88 12.85
C SER A 126 -2.91 3.93 14.35
N TYR A 127 -2.79 2.80 15.03
CA TYR A 127 -2.84 2.73 16.49
C TYR A 127 -1.77 3.61 17.14
N LEU A 128 -0.50 3.49 16.72
CA LEU A 128 0.60 4.31 17.26
C LEU A 128 0.41 5.80 16.97
N MET A 129 -0.09 6.15 15.78
CA MET A 129 -0.47 7.53 15.43
C MET A 129 -1.56 8.07 16.36
N TRP A 130 -2.57 7.23 16.65
CA TRP A 130 -3.70 7.58 17.51
C TRP A 130 -3.26 7.87 18.94
N VAL A 131 -2.56 6.93 19.57
CA VAL A 131 -2.16 7.06 20.98
C VAL A 131 -1.04 8.07 21.16
N GLY A 132 -0.10 8.13 20.22
CA GLY A 132 1.05 9.01 20.31
C GLY A 132 0.77 10.48 19.97
N LYS A 133 -0.38 10.77 19.34
CA LYS A 133 -0.81 12.13 18.92
C LYS A 133 0.24 12.90 18.09
N LYS A 134 1.24 12.22 17.53
CA LYS A 134 2.28 12.81 16.64
C LYS A 134 1.73 13.17 15.26
N PHE A 135 0.58 12.58 14.90
CA PHE A 135 -0.18 12.81 13.69
C PHE A 135 -1.62 13.20 14.04
N THR A 136 -2.35 13.77 13.08
CA THR A 136 -3.77 14.10 13.29
C THR A 136 -4.59 12.82 13.46
N GLN A 137 -5.62 12.88 14.30
CA GLN A 137 -6.52 11.74 14.54
C GLN A 137 -7.22 11.28 13.26
N ASN A 138 -7.60 12.22 12.38
CA ASN A 138 -8.23 11.91 11.09
C ASN A 138 -7.32 11.06 10.18
N LEU A 139 -6.01 11.35 10.16
CA LEU A 139 -5.06 10.56 9.39
C LEU A 139 -4.90 9.13 9.95
N SER A 140 -4.92 9.00 11.28
CA SER A 140 -4.94 7.70 11.95
C SER A 140 -6.22 6.92 11.62
N LEU A 141 -7.40 7.55 11.65
CA LEU A 141 -8.67 6.92 11.27
C LEU A 141 -8.66 6.46 9.81
N LEU A 142 -8.11 7.26 8.91
CA LEU A 142 -7.98 6.90 7.50
C LEU A 142 -7.07 5.67 7.34
N GLY A 143 -5.96 5.60 8.09
CA GLY A 143 -5.08 4.44 8.10
C GLY A 143 -5.72 3.19 8.71
N PHE A 144 -6.55 3.33 9.74
CA PHE A 144 -7.37 2.22 10.26
C PHE A 144 -8.34 1.72 9.19
N GLY A 145 -9.03 2.64 8.50
CA GLY A 145 -9.93 2.31 7.40
C GLY A 145 -9.21 1.52 6.31
N SER A 146 -8.03 1.98 5.89
CA SER A 146 -7.19 1.28 4.90
C SER A 146 -6.79 -0.11 5.38
N GLY A 147 -6.29 -0.22 6.62
CA GLY A 147 -5.90 -1.51 7.20
C GLY A 147 -7.04 -2.52 7.23
N VAL A 148 -8.24 -2.11 7.62
CA VAL A 148 -9.43 -2.96 7.62
C VAL A 148 -9.85 -3.36 6.21
N LEU A 149 -9.89 -2.40 5.27
CA LEU A 149 -10.27 -2.66 3.89
C LEU A 149 -9.32 -3.66 3.22
N LEU A 150 -8.01 -3.53 3.42
CA LEU A 150 -7.03 -4.47 2.89
C LEU A 150 -7.22 -5.89 3.44
N ILE A 151 -7.51 -6.04 4.73
CA ILE A 151 -7.80 -7.35 5.33
C ILE A 151 -9.09 -7.94 4.73
N ILE A 152 -10.14 -7.12 4.55
CA ILE A 152 -11.38 -7.56 3.89
C ILE A 152 -11.10 -8.00 2.45
N ILE A 153 -10.30 -7.25 1.69
CA ILE A 153 -9.90 -7.60 0.32
C ILE A 153 -9.17 -8.94 0.31
N TYR A 154 -8.19 -9.14 1.20
CA TYR A 154 -7.47 -10.41 1.31
C TYR A 154 -8.41 -11.60 1.57
N LEU A 155 -9.25 -11.50 2.60
CA LEU A 155 -10.21 -12.55 2.94
C LEU A 155 -11.20 -12.79 1.79
N GLY A 156 -11.65 -11.71 1.14
CA GLY A 156 -12.49 -11.78 -0.06
C GLY A 156 -11.81 -12.56 -1.19
N ARG A 157 -10.52 -12.31 -1.46
CA ARG A 157 -9.73 -13.03 -2.49
C ARG A 157 -9.51 -14.51 -2.17
N LEU A 158 -9.60 -14.92 -0.91
CA LEU A 158 -9.53 -16.34 -0.53
C LEU A 158 -10.83 -17.10 -0.82
N ILE A 159 -11.97 -16.41 -0.78
CA ILE A 159 -13.30 -17.03 -0.86
C ILE A 159 -13.91 -16.84 -2.25
N VAL A 160 -13.73 -15.65 -2.84
CA VAL A 160 -14.31 -15.22 -4.12
C VAL A 160 -13.19 -15.15 -5.16
N LEU A 161 -13.18 -16.12 -6.07
CA LEU A 161 -12.11 -16.27 -7.06
C LEU A 161 -12.20 -15.20 -8.15
N ASN A 162 -13.41 -14.89 -8.62
CA ASN A 162 -13.67 -13.87 -9.63
C ASN A 162 -13.53 -12.45 -9.02
N PRO A 163 -12.51 -11.66 -9.40
CA PRO A 163 -12.31 -10.34 -8.84
C PRO A 163 -13.34 -9.29 -9.30
N ALA A 164 -14.11 -9.58 -10.34
CA ALA A 164 -15.13 -8.68 -10.86
C ALA A 164 -16.41 -8.66 -10.00
N GLU A 165 -16.55 -9.61 -9.06
CA GLU A 165 -17.71 -9.68 -8.18
C GLU A 165 -17.84 -8.41 -7.33
N PRO A 166 -19.05 -7.82 -7.21
CA PRO A 166 -19.26 -6.54 -6.52
C PRO A 166 -18.70 -6.51 -5.09
N ILE A 167 -18.82 -7.63 -4.37
CA ILE A 167 -18.34 -7.78 -2.99
C ILE A 167 -16.84 -7.56 -2.84
N LEU A 168 -16.05 -7.81 -3.88
CA LEU A 168 -14.62 -7.56 -3.91
C LEU A 168 -14.29 -6.25 -4.65
N LYS A 169 -14.98 -5.99 -5.76
CA LYS A 169 -14.74 -4.82 -6.60
C LYS A 169 -14.91 -3.51 -5.83
N TYR A 170 -15.96 -3.37 -5.01
CA TYR A 170 -16.21 -2.12 -4.29
C TYR A 170 -15.16 -1.82 -3.21
N PRO A 171 -14.79 -2.76 -2.31
CA PRO A 171 -13.66 -2.56 -1.41
C PRO A 171 -12.36 -2.19 -2.14
N ILE A 172 -12.03 -2.86 -3.24
CA ILE A 172 -10.83 -2.54 -4.06
C ILE A 172 -10.90 -1.11 -4.58
N LEU A 173 -12.05 -0.68 -5.10
CA LEU A 173 -12.24 0.67 -5.61
C LEU A 173 -12.10 1.72 -4.50
N ILE A 174 -12.76 1.52 -3.36
CA ILE A 174 -12.71 2.46 -2.23
C ILE A 174 -11.27 2.58 -1.71
N GLU A 175 -10.61 1.45 -1.52
CA GLU A 175 -9.22 1.40 -1.06
C GLU A 175 -8.29 2.08 -2.06
N GLY A 176 -8.33 1.66 -3.33
CA GLY A 176 -7.40 2.10 -4.36
C GLY A 176 -7.62 3.51 -4.90
N PHE A 177 -8.85 4.03 -4.92
CA PHE A 177 -9.13 5.39 -5.41
C PHE A 177 -9.14 6.45 -4.33
N LEU A 178 -9.58 6.11 -3.11
CA LEU A 178 -9.88 7.11 -2.09
C LEU A 178 -8.99 6.91 -0.88
N VAL A 179 -9.15 5.82 -0.16
CA VAL A 179 -8.59 5.70 1.18
C VAL A 179 -7.06 5.65 1.15
N ASN A 180 -6.50 4.75 0.34
CA ASN A 180 -5.06 4.55 0.26
C ASN A 180 -4.32 5.75 -0.36
N PRO A 181 -4.74 6.31 -1.53
CA PRO A 181 -4.11 7.50 -2.08
C PRO A 181 -4.16 8.69 -1.14
N LEU A 182 -5.32 8.97 -0.54
CA LEU A 182 -5.45 10.11 0.39
C LEU A 182 -4.53 9.95 1.60
N TRP A 183 -4.39 8.73 2.13
CA TRP A 183 -3.51 8.46 3.26
C TRP A 183 -2.04 8.74 2.90
N TYR A 184 -1.54 8.20 1.79
CA TYR A 184 -0.17 8.45 1.34
C TYR A 184 0.09 9.92 0.99
N LEU A 185 -0.82 10.57 0.27
CA LEU A 185 -0.69 11.99 -0.07
C LEU A 185 -0.66 12.88 1.18
N TRP A 186 -1.47 12.57 2.19
CA TRP A 186 -1.46 13.31 3.45
C TRP A 186 -0.16 13.07 4.24
N ILE A 187 0.32 11.84 4.32
CA ILE A 187 1.66 11.55 4.88
C ILE A 187 2.74 12.34 4.16
N GLY A 188 2.72 12.35 2.82
CA GLY A 188 3.67 13.10 2.02
C GLY A 188 3.67 14.59 2.34
N TYR A 189 2.48 15.18 2.44
CA TYR A 189 2.31 16.59 2.84
C TYR A 189 2.91 16.88 4.23
N LEU A 190 2.68 16.01 5.21
CA LEU A 190 3.20 16.19 6.58
C LEU A 190 4.72 16.06 6.66
N PHE A 191 5.31 15.11 5.93
CA PHE A 191 6.76 14.98 5.85
C PHE A 191 7.40 16.13 5.07
N TRP A 192 6.74 16.67 4.06
CA TRP A 192 7.24 17.79 3.27
C TRP A 192 7.29 19.10 4.07
N THR A 193 6.24 19.38 4.84
CA THR A 193 6.10 20.62 5.62
C THR A 193 7.07 20.64 6.80
N LYS A 194 7.12 19.56 7.58
CA LYS A 194 8.02 19.45 8.75
C LYS A 194 9.50 19.25 8.39
N ALA A 195 9.83 19.00 7.12
CA ALA A 195 11.21 18.88 6.66
C ALA A 195 11.87 20.22 6.30
N LYS A 196 11.09 21.30 6.32
CA LYS A 196 11.58 22.68 6.13
C LYS A 196 11.83 23.41 7.46
N GLU A 197 11.38 22.82 8.57
CA GLU A 197 11.68 23.22 9.94
C GLU A 197 12.99 22.56 10.38
#